data_AF-A0A202ECZ6-F1
#
_entry.id   AF-A0A202ECZ6-F1
#
_cell.length_a   1.000
_cell.length_b   1.000
_cell.length_c   1.000
_cell.angle_alpha   90.00
_cell.angle_beta   90.00
_cell.angle_gamma   90.00
#
_symmetry.space_group_name_H-M   'P 1'
#
loop_
_entity.id
_entity.type
_entity.pdbx_description
1 polymer ?
#
loop_
_entity_poly.entity_id
_entity_poly.type
_entity_poly.pdbx_seq_one_letter_code
_entity_poly.pdbx_strand_id
1 'polypeptide(L)' 'MEEEVPVRRRDLIALVVLSLGGGIALASWMLSPQLSPQFFNATLVATMLLAFFLFIPVMGARLFLEDRNKE' A
#
# COMPACT_ATOMS: atom_id res chain seq x y z
N MET A 1 25.91 1.39 -16.53
CA MET A 1 25.45 1.10 -15.16
C MET A 1 23.93 1.12 -15.24
N GLU A 2 23.29 0.00 -15.55
CA GLU A 2 21.85 -0.10 -15.29
C GLU A 2 21.74 -0.27 -13.78
N GLU A 3 21.56 0.84 -13.05
CA GLU A 3 21.22 0.77 -11.64
C GLU A 3 19.88 0.04 -11.56
N GLU A 4 19.89 -1.22 -11.13
CA GLU A 4 18.69 -1.97 -10.84
C GLU A 4 17.91 -1.18 -9.78
N VAL A 5 16.84 -0.52 -10.22
CA VAL A 5 15.94 0.18 -9.31
C VAL A 5 15.46 -0.85 -8.30
N PRO A 6 15.63 -0.63 -6.99
CA PRO A 6 15.30 -1.63 -5.96
C PRO A 6 13.80 -1.98 -5.93
N VAL A 7 12.97 -1.24 -6.67
CA VAL A 7 11.51 -1.38 -6.77
C VAL A 7 11.12 -2.16 -8.01
N ARG A 8 10.48 -3.32 -7.82
CA ARG A 8 9.87 -4.09 -8.90
C ARG A 8 8.39 -3.71 -9.08
N ARG A 9 7.84 -3.98 -10.27
CA ARG A 9 6.41 -3.76 -10.57
C ARG A 9 5.48 -4.49 -9.58
N ARG A 10 5.89 -5.67 -9.11
CA ARG A 10 5.13 -6.44 -8.11
C ARG A 10 5.00 -5.71 -6.78
N ASP A 11 6.01 -4.94 -6.39
CA ASP A 11 6.02 -4.20 -5.13
C ASP A 11 5.05 -3.02 -5.22
N LEU A 12 5.02 -2.34 -6.37
CA LEU A 12 4.04 -1.30 -6.64
C LEU A 12 2.61 -1.84 -6.62
N ILE A 13 2.37 -3.02 -7.21
CA ILE A 13 1.05 -3.67 -7.18
C ILE A 13 0.66 -4.01 -5.74
N ALA A 14 1.56 -4.62 -4.97
CA ALA A 14 1.30 -4.96 -3.57
C ALA A 14 1.00 -3.71 -2.73
N LEU A 15 1.78 -2.65 -2.92
CA LEU A 15 1.58 -1.37 -2.24
C LEU A 15 0.21 -0.78 -2.58
N VAL A 16 -0.16 -0.73 -3.86
CA VAL A 16 -1.46 -0.22 -4.32
C VAL A 16 -2.60 -1.02 -3.71
N VAL A 17 -2.54 -2.36 -3.76
CA VAL A 17 -3.61 -3.21 -3.22
C VAL A 17 -3.76 -3.05 -1.70
N LEU A 18 -2.66 -3.05 -0.95
CA LEU A 18 -2.67 -2.91 0.51
C LEU A 18 -3.15 -1.53 0.95
N SER A 19 -2.70 -0.48 0.27
CA SER A 19 -3.09 0.90 0.60
C SER A 19 -4.54 1.21 0.20
N LEU A 20 -5.03 0.74 -0.95
CA LEU A 20 -6.46 0.87 -1.32
C LEU A 20 -7.35 0.08 -0.36
N GLY A 21 -7.03 -1.20 -0.14
CA GLY A 21 -7.81 -2.06 0.75
C GLY A 21 -7.82 -1.52 2.19
N GLY A 22 -6.66 -1.15 2.71
CA GLY A 22 -6.54 -0.53 4.03
C GLY A 22 -7.22 0.84 4.11
N GLY A 23 -7.15 1.65 3.05
CA GLY A 23 -7.77 2.97 2.99
C GLY A 23 -9.29 2.89 3.05
N ILE A 24 -9.87 1.95 2.30
CA ILE A 24 -11.31 1.64 2.36
C ILE A 24 -11.70 1.12 3.74
N ALA A 25 -10.91 0.22 4.32
CA ALA A 25 -11.17 -0.33 5.66
C ALA A 25 -11.13 0.77 6.74
N LEU A 26 -10.12 1.64 6.72
CA LEU A 26 -10.00 2.77 7.65
C LEU A 26 -11.12 3.79 7.46
N ALA A 27 -11.46 4.13 6.21
CA ALA A 27 -12.58 5.04 5.94
C ALA A 27 -13.91 4.46 6.43
N SER A 28 -14.13 3.14 6.23
CA SER A 28 -15.31 2.42 6.70
C SER A 28 -15.38 2.32 8.23
N TRP A 29 -14.23 2.37 8.91
CA TRP A 29 -14.16 2.41 10.36
C TRP A 29 -14.51 3.80 10.93
N MET A 30 -14.10 4.86 10.25
CA MET A 30 -14.33 6.24 10.69
C MET A 30 -15.71 6.77 10.30
N LEU A 31 -16.23 6.35 9.15
CA LEU A 31 -17.47 6.84 8.56
C LEU A 31 -18.30 5.65 8.07
N SER A 32 -19.62 5.76 8.19
CA SER A 32 -20.52 4.79 7.58
C SER A 32 -20.25 4.69 6.06
N PRO A 33 -20.05 3.48 5.51
CA PRO A 33 -19.81 3.28 4.09
C PRO A 33 -21.00 3.78 3.26
N GLN A 34 -20.81 4.89 2.56
CA GLN A 34 -21.84 5.50 1.72
C GLN A 34 -21.18 6.18 0.51
N LEU A 35 -21.87 6.17 -0.63
CA LEU A 35 -21.42 6.86 -1.85
C LEU A 35 -21.59 8.37 -1.69
N SER A 36 -20.66 8.99 -0.96
CA SER A 36 -20.63 10.42 -0.70
C SER A 36 -19.25 10.99 -0.99
N PRO A 37 -19.15 12.28 -1.37
CA PRO A 37 -17.86 12.94 -1.57
C PRO A 37 -16.97 12.86 -0.32
N GLN A 38 -17.56 12.91 0.87
CA GLN A 38 -16.84 12.83 2.14
C GLN A 38 -16.19 11.46 2.34
N PHE A 39 -16.93 10.36 2.11
CA PHE A 39 -16.40 9.01 2.22
C PHE A 39 -15.29 8.74 1.18
N PHE A 40 -15.48 9.24 -0.04
CA PHE A 40 -14.45 9.14 -1.09
C PHE A 40 -13.17 9.89 -0.70
N ASN A 41 -13.29 11.12 -0.20
CA ASN A 41 -12.15 11.90 0.27
C ASN A 41 -11.43 11.20 1.43
N ALA A 42 -12.16 10.71 2.43
CA ALA A 42 -11.59 9.96 3.55
C ALA A 42 -10.82 8.71 3.07
N THR A 43 -11.39 7.95 2.13
CA THR A 43 -10.74 6.78 1.52
C THR A 43 -9.47 7.17 0.79
N LEU A 44 -9.50 8.25 -0.01
CA LEU A 44 -8.36 8.73 -0.78
C LEU A 44 -7.21 9.16 0.15
N VAL A 45 -7.50 9.97 1.16
CA VAL A 45 -6.51 10.44 2.13
C VAL A 45 -5.92 9.28 2.92
N ALA A 46 -6.75 8.36 3.40
CA ALA A 46 -6.28 7.15 4.10
C ALA A 46 -5.40 6.28 3.20
N THR A 47 -5.80 6.09 1.93
CA THR A 47 -5.01 5.36 0.93
C THR A 47 -3.66 6.01 0.70
N MET A 48 -3.61 7.34 0.51
CA MET A 48 -2.37 8.07 0.28
C MET A 48 -1.42 7.97 1.48
N LEU A 49 -1.95 8.13 2.70
CA LEU A 49 -1.16 8.00 3.92
C LEU A 49 -0.64 6.57 4.08
N LEU A 50 -1.48 5.56 3.87
CA LEU A 50 -1.05 4.16 3.92
C LEU A 50 -0.01 3.85 2.86
N ALA A 51 -0.15 4.32 1.62
CA ALA A 51 0.84 4.14 0.58
C ALA A 51 2.20 4.74 0.99
N PHE A 52 2.19 5.92 1.60
CA PHE A 52 3.40 6.57 2.10
C PHE A 52 4.05 5.76 3.23
N PHE A 53 3.29 5.33 4.24
CA PHE A 53 3.81 4.58 5.39
C PHE A 53 4.22 3.15 5.04
N LEU A 54 3.49 2.49 4.13
CA LEU A 54 3.73 1.09 3.75
C LEU A 54 4.79 0.94 2.66
N PHE A 55 5.25 2.02 2.03
CA PHE A 55 6.28 1.95 1.01
C PHE A 55 7.53 1.18 1.48
N ILE A 56 8.15 1.63 2.59
CA ILE A 56 9.35 0.98 3.13
C ILE A 56 9.05 -0.46 3.60
N PRO A 57 8.00 -0.72 4.41
CA PRO A 57 7.64 -2.08 4.82
C PRO A 57 7.40 -3.05 3.67
N VAL A 58 6.69 -2.65 2.61
CA VAL A 58 6.43 -3.51 1.45
C VAL A 58 7.73 -3.86 0.74
N MET A 59 8.62 -2.87 0.56
CA MET A 59 9.94 -3.11 -0.02
C MET A 59 10.81 -4.01 0.87
N GLY A 60 10.81 -3.78 2.19
CA GLY A 60 11.59 -4.56 3.14
C GLY A 60 11.11 -6.00 3.26
N ALA A 61 9.80 -6.23 3.38
CA ALA A 61 9.23 -7.57 3.48
C ALA A 61 9.60 -8.45 2.28
N ARG A 62 9.68 -7.89 1.08
CA ARG A 62 10.15 -8.62 -0.10
C ARG A 62 11.60 -9.08 0.06
N LEU A 63 12.51 -8.21 0.49
CA LEU A 63 13.93 -8.57 0.65
C LEU A 63 14.07 -9.76 1.61
N PHE A 64 13.38 -9.71 2.76
CA PHE A 64 13.36 -10.82 3.71
C PHE A 64 12.79 -12.13 3.13
N LEU A 65 11.75 -12.06 2.31
CA LEU A 65 11.17 -13.24 1.66
C LEU A 65 12.05 -13.79 0.55
N GLU A 66 12.75 -12.93 -0.18
CA GLU A 66 13.71 -13.33 -1.23
C GLU A 66 14.93 -14.01 -0.63
N ASP A 67 15.44 -13.52 0.50
CA ASP A 67 16.56 -14.15 1.21
C ASP A 67 16.18 -15.54 1.72
N ARG A 68 14.99 -15.69 2.31
CA ARG A 68 14.49 -16.98 2.81
C ARG A 68 14.30 -18.04 1.72
N ASN A 69 13.99 -17.64 0.48
CA ASN A 69 13.80 -18.59 -0.63
C ASN A 69 15.12 -19.02 -1.31
N LYS A 70 16.25 -18.36 -0.98
CA LYS A 70 17.57 -18.70 -1.51
C LYS A 70 18.36 -19.66 -0.61
N GLU A 71 17.95 -19.79 0.66
CA GLU A 71 18.37 -20.85 1.58
C GLU A 71 17.56 -22.14 1.35
#